data_AF-A0A947V9X9-F1
#
_entry.id   AF-A0A947V9X9-F1
#
_cell.length_a   1.000
_cell.length_b   1.000
_cell.length_c   1.000
_cell.angle_alpha   90.00
_cell.angle_beta   90.00
_cell.angle_gamma   90.00
#
_symmetry.space_group_name_H-M   'P 1'
#
loop_
_entity.id
_entity.type
_entity.pdbx_description
1 polymer ?
#
loop_
_entity_poly.entity_id
_entity_poly.type
_entity_poly.pdbx_seq_one_letter_code
_entity_poly.pdbx_strand_id
1 'polypeptide(L)'
;MRHKAGIANIFIAVAGLALLSSCAAKQQAAIRLVQPGDALAVNYTCRLTDDLSLAATTLGPVAQGETKKSLVYRPREKFGPIDIRVPDASTQAATNPAMGFEETLAVGIANTIAQAPMDRPVHLALSHPGYQGLEDRDRYLEIAAEIVRDRRYTIGFQEFAQRYKDVTPSPGMTVGADTDFPALIEGVQDETVTLYYSAKPGSLFPTGLGQGVVSEDGDKFRIRLPLQPGEIFRAGPLVGEVVKVDEKLITIDFAHPFGGRTLDCEVVAEPLAEALAKMEQKKSVVSWVDDFDQGLALAHKEGKPVVLVLYAEWCKFCHKLFEETAPDARLDDLRAEFVWLKINSDLNPEYGDRFGQEKFPLTVVLDEKGKELARLPGAQDPESMHKELSAVLAGRSKS
;
A
#
# COMPACT_ATOMS: atom_id res chain seq x y z
N MET A 1 -14.83 81.84 -65.24
CA MET A 1 -16.27 81.64 -64.96
C MET A 1 -16.45 80.39 -64.10
N ARG A 2 -17.25 80.51 -63.03
CA ARG A 2 -17.95 79.45 -62.25
C ARG A 2 -17.15 78.47 -61.36
N HIS A 3 -16.94 78.91 -60.11
CA HIS A 3 -17.46 78.39 -58.83
C HIS A 3 -17.56 76.88 -58.47
N LYS A 4 -17.13 76.66 -57.20
CA LYS A 4 -17.58 75.71 -56.13
C LYS A 4 -17.06 74.27 -56.24
N ALA A 5 -16.83 73.51 -55.17
CA ALA A 5 -16.60 73.67 -53.72
C ALA A 5 -16.46 72.22 -53.19
N GLY A 6 -15.73 71.95 -52.11
CA GLY A 6 -15.91 70.67 -51.40
C GLY A 6 -14.74 70.12 -50.56
N ILE A 7 -14.66 70.59 -49.32
CA ILE A 7 -14.59 69.82 -48.06
C ILE A 7 -13.46 68.79 -47.89
N ALA A 8 -12.66 69.06 -46.85
CA ALA A 8 -11.64 68.21 -46.24
C ALA A 8 -12.19 66.88 -45.69
N ASN A 9 -11.36 65.85 -45.68
CA ASN A 9 -11.35 64.84 -44.60
C ASN A 9 -9.97 64.20 -44.48
N ILE A 10 -9.40 64.39 -43.29
CA ILE A 10 -8.21 63.73 -42.77
C ILE A 10 -8.60 62.28 -42.46
N PHE A 11 -8.04 61.31 -43.17
CA PHE A 11 -8.12 59.90 -42.78
C PHE A 11 -6.83 59.52 -42.05
N ILE A 12 -6.96 59.35 -40.74
CA ILE A 12 -5.98 58.71 -39.86
C ILE A 12 -5.87 57.24 -40.29
N ALA A 13 -4.68 56.83 -40.74
CA ALA A 13 -4.36 55.43 -40.98
C ALA A 13 -4.24 54.70 -39.63
N VAL A 14 -5.30 54.02 -39.22
CA VAL A 14 -5.25 53.06 -38.10
C VAL A 14 -4.57 51.80 -38.64
N ALA A 15 -3.33 51.58 -38.24
CA ALA A 15 -2.63 50.32 -38.43
C ALA A 15 -3.34 49.24 -37.58
N GLY A 16 -4.17 48.43 -38.22
CA GLY A 16 -4.77 47.25 -37.62
C GLY A 16 -3.69 46.22 -37.34
N LEU A 17 -3.29 46.13 -36.08
CA LEU A 17 -2.44 45.07 -35.54
C LEU A 17 -3.27 43.77 -35.58
N ALA A 18 -3.08 42.95 -36.61
CA ALA A 18 -3.65 41.61 -36.70
C ALA A 18 -2.96 40.72 -35.66
N LEU A 19 -3.53 40.69 -34.45
CA LEU A 19 -3.24 39.66 -33.45
C LEU A 19 -3.73 38.32 -34.02
N LEU A 20 -2.82 37.53 -34.57
CA LEU A 20 -3.04 36.10 -34.78
C LEU A 20 -3.15 35.46 -33.39
N SER A 21 -4.36 35.41 -32.85
CA SER A 21 -4.69 34.54 -31.73
C SER A 21 -4.50 33.11 -32.19
N SER A 22 -3.37 32.51 -31.83
CA SER A 22 -3.21 31.06 -31.86
C SER A 22 -4.16 30.49 -30.80
N CYS A 23 -5.42 30.28 -31.19
CA CYS A 23 -6.28 29.32 -30.52
C CYS A 23 -5.64 27.95 -30.74
N ALA A 24 -4.77 27.54 -29.82
CA ALA A 24 -4.42 26.14 -29.66
C ALA A 24 -5.70 25.40 -29.28
N ALA A 25 -6.44 24.94 -30.29
CA ALA A 25 -7.49 23.96 -30.10
C ALA A 25 -6.80 22.75 -29.46
N LYS A 26 -7.01 22.55 -28.15
CA LYS A 26 -6.71 21.27 -27.49
C LYS A 26 -7.54 20.23 -28.24
N GLN A 27 -6.90 19.55 -29.18
CA GLN A 27 -7.48 18.43 -29.88
C GLN A 27 -7.79 17.39 -28.82
N GLN A 28 -9.08 17.27 -28.48
CA GLN A 28 -9.54 16.30 -27.50
C GLN A 28 -9.22 14.93 -28.10
N ALA A 29 -8.19 14.27 -27.58
CA ALA A 29 -7.81 12.94 -28.03
C ALA A 29 -9.06 12.05 -27.98
N ALA A 30 -9.30 11.30 -29.06
CA ALA A 30 -10.44 10.40 -29.13
C ALA A 30 -10.43 9.47 -27.90
N ILE A 31 -11.59 9.30 -27.26
CA ILE A 31 -11.72 8.43 -26.10
C ILE A 31 -11.45 6.99 -26.56
N ARG A 32 -10.36 6.39 -26.08
CA ARG A 32 -10.06 4.98 -26.32
C ARG A 32 -10.95 4.13 -25.43
N LEU A 33 -11.64 3.18 -26.04
CA LEU A 33 -12.51 2.22 -25.35
C LEU A 33 -11.82 0.86 -25.28
N VAL A 34 -12.00 0.17 -24.16
CA VAL A 34 -11.54 -1.21 -23.97
C VAL A 34 -12.20 -2.14 -24.98
N GLN A 35 -11.40 -2.95 -25.67
CA GLN A 35 -11.85 -3.95 -26.64
C GLN A 35 -11.63 -5.38 -26.12
N PRO A 36 -12.43 -6.35 -26.61
CA PRO A 36 -12.14 -7.77 -26.40
C PRO A 36 -10.73 -8.14 -26.85
N GLY A 37 -10.03 -8.95 -26.05
CA GLY A 37 -8.65 -9.37 -26.31
C GLY A 37 -7.57 -8.43 -25.79
N ASP A 38 -7.91 -7.22 -25.34
CA ASP A 38 -6.95 -6.26 -24.78
C ASP A 38 -6.24 -6.84 -23.54
N ALA A 39 -4.93 -6.58 -23.45
CA ALA A 39 -4.15 -6.76 -22.23
C ALA A 39 -4.02 -5.41 -21.53
N LEU A 40 -4.48 -5.33 -20.28
CA LEU A 40 -4.63 -4.08 -19.54
C LEU A 40 -3.89 -4.14 -18.21
N ALA A 41 -3.29 -3.02 -17.83
CA ALA A 41 -2.90 -2.73 -16.46
C ALA A 41 -4.06 -1.99 -15.79
N VAL A 42 -4.50 -2.48 -14.63
CA VAL A 42 -5.73 -2.01 -13.98
C VAL A 42 -5.50 -1.66 -12.53
N ASN A 43 -5.83 -0.41 -12.18
CA ASN A 43 -6.02 -0.01 -10.80
C ASN A 43 -7.50 -0.06 -10.43
N TYR A 44 -7.82 -0.46 -9.21
CA TYR A 44 -9.19 -0.49 -8.73
C TYR A 44 -9.30 -0.16 -7.25
N THR A 45 -10.49 0.32 -6.85
CA THR A 45 -10.96 0.37 -5.47
C THR A 45 -12.39 -0.16 -5.44
N CYS A 46 -12.60 -1.28 -4.76
CA CYS A 46 -13.89 -1.94 -4.64
C CYS A 46 -14.44 -1.81 -3.22
N ARG A 47 -15.72 -1.46 -3.11
CA ARG A 47 -16.47 -1.33 -1.85
C ARG A 47 -17.67 -2.24 -1.87
N LEU A 48 -18.08 -2.73 -0.70
CA LEU A 48 -19.35 -3.44 -0.57
C LEU A 48 -20.50 -2.44 -0.73
N THR A 49 -21.53 -2.80 -1.49
CA THR A 49 -22.66 -1.89 -1.75
C THR A 49 -23.60 -1.71 -0.56
N ASP A 50 -23.52 -2.59 0.44
CA ASP A 50 -24.39 -2.56 1.62
C ASP A 50 -23.99 -1.48 2.64
N ASP A 51 -22.68 -1.29 2.86
CA ASP A 51 -22.18 -0.35 3.86
C ASP A 51 -21.03 0.56 3.38
N LEU A 52 -20.68 0.49 2.10
CA LEU A 52 -19.61 1.24 1.44
C LEU A 52 -18.21 0.99 2.04
N SER A 53 -18.04 -0.06 2.84
CA SER A 53 -16.74 -0.41 3.39
C SER A 53 -15.80 -0.94 2.31
N LEU A 54 -14.51 -0.62 2.45
CA LEU A 54 -13.47 -1.01 1.52
C LEU A 54 -13.30 -2.54 1.53
N ALA A 55 -13.49 -3.16 0.37
CA ALA A 55 -13.31 -4.61 0.17
C ALA A 55 -11.91 -4.94 -0.36
N ALA A 56 -11.43 -4.18 -1.34
CA ALA A 56 -10.08 -4.31 -1.88
C ALA A 56 -9.65 -3.05 -2.63
N THR A 57 -8.35 -2.80 -2.72
CA THR A 57 -7.80 -1.72 -3.56
C THR A 57 -6.38 -2.04 -4.00
N THR A 58 -6.00 -1.60 -5.19
CA THR A 58 -4.61 -1.57 -5.66
C THR A 58 -3.87 -0.32 -5.23
N LEU A 59 -4.55 0.67 -4.65
CA LEU A 59 -4.00 1.99 -4.34
C LEU A 59 -3.55 2.06 -2.88
N GLY A 60 -2.24 2.17 -2.66
CA GLY A 60 -1.64 2.34 -1.33
C GLY A 60 -2.24 3.49 -0.51
N PRO A 61 -2.41 4.71 -1.08
CA PRO A 61 -3.02 5.82 -0.37
C PRO A 61 -4.45 5.54 0.12
N VAL A 62 -5.25 4.80 -0.66
CA VAL A 62 -6.62 4.42 -0.26
C VAL A 62 -6.58 3.39 0.87
N ALA A 63 -5.67 2.42 0.78
CA ALA A 63 -5.47 1.40 1.82
C ALA A 63 -5.01 1.98 3.18
N GLN A 64 -4.22 3.06 3.14
CA GLN A 64 -3.67 3.74 4.32
C GLN A 64 -4.59 4.84 4.87
N GLY A 65 -5.56 5.31 4.09
CA GLY A 65 -6.52 6.33 4.52
C GLY A 65 -7.54 5.84 5.56
N GLU A 66 -8.41 6.76 5.99
CA GLU A 66 -9.40 6.55 7.07
C GLU A 66 -10.66 5.76 6.63
N THR A 67 -10.66 5.15 5.44
CA THR A 67 -11.84 4.44 4.94
C THR A 67 -12.14 3.22 5.81
N LYS A 68 -13.41 3.05 6.21
CA LYS A 68 -13.89 1.84 6.92
C LYS A 68 -13.54 0.61 6.10
N LYS A 69 -12.73 -0.29 6.66
CA LYS A 69 -12.35 -1.56 6.03
C LYS A 69 -13.42 -2.61 6.34
N SER A 70 -13.86 -3.32 5.31
CA SER A 70 -14.77 -4.46 5.46
C SER A 70 -14.08 -5.62 6.18
N LEU A 71 -14.85 -6.58 6.70
CA LEU A 71 -14.30 -7.82 7.25
C LEU A 71 -13.58 -8.68 6.19
N VAL A 72 -13.89 -8.47 4.91
CA VAL A 72 -13.24 -9.16 3.80
C VAL A 72 -11.98 -8.44 3.33
N TYR A 73 -11.66 -7.24 3.82
CA TYR A 73 -10.47 -6.52 3.42
C TYR A 73 -9.19 -7.23 3.88
N ARG A 74 -8.23 -7.36 2.96
CA ARG A 74 -6.85 -7.70 3.28
C ARG A 74 -5.91 -6.71 2.60
N PRO A 75 -4.88 -6.20 3.30
CA PRO A 75 -3.88 -5.37 2.67
C PRO A 75 -3.07 -6.22 1.69
N ARG A 76 -2.75 -5.65 0.54
CA ARG A 76 -1.83 -6.25 -0.42
C ARG A 76 -0.40 -6.09 0.06
N GLU A 77 0.45 -7.06 -0.24
CA GLU A 77 1.90 -6.93 -0.05
C GLU A 77 2.49 -5.86 -0.98
N LYS A 78 1.94 -5.77 -2.21
CA LYS A 78 2.34 -4.80 -3.22
C LYS A 78 1.13 -4.08 -3.81
N PHE A 79 1.18 -2.75 -3.71
CA PHE A 79 0.24 -1.85 -4.38
C PHE A 79 0.72 -1.55 -5.80
N GLY A 80 -0.21 -1.12 -6.65
CA GLY A 80 0.01 -0.92 -8.08
C GLY A 80 -0.96 -1.73 -8.93
N PRO A 81 -1.02 -1.43 -10.24
CA PRO A 81 -1.98 -2.06 -11.14
C PRO A 81 -1.81 -3.58 -11.18
N ILE A 82 -2.91 -4.27 -11.45
CA ILE A 82 -2.89 -5.69 -11.81
C ILE A 82 -3.00 -5.85 -13.32
N ASP A 83 -2.44 -6.94 -13.81
CA ASP A 83 -2.53 -7.29 -15.22
C ASP A 83 -3.77 -8.14 -15.43
N ILE A 84 -4.60 -7.75 -16.39
CA ILE A 84 -5.76 -8.55 -16.81
C ILE A 84 -5.77 -8.70 -18.33
N ARG A 85 -6.47 -9.74 -18.79
CA ARG A 85 -6.81 -9.91 -20.20
C ARG A 85 -8.31 -9.89 -20.36
N VAL A 86 -8.80 -8.99 -21.21
CA VAL A 86 -10.22 -8.92 -21.56
C VAL A 86 -10.54 -10.13 -22.44
N PRO A 87 -11.54 -10.97 -22.08
CA PRO A 87 -11.92 -12.10 -22.89
C PRO A 87 -12.39 -11.68 -24.29
N ASP A 88 -12.37 -12.62 -25.23
CA ASP A 88 -12.97 -12.41 -26.55
C ASP A 88 -14.49 -12.26 -26.41
N ALA A 89 -15.13 -11.53 -27.32
CA ALA A 89 -16.55 -11.14 -27.22
C ALA A 89 -17.54 -12.31 -27.04
N SER A 90 -17.17 -13.52 -27.48
CA SER A 90 -17.97 -14.75 -27.35
C SER A 90 -17.60 -15.61 -26.14
N THR A 91 -16.72 -15.13 -25.27
CA THR A 91 -16.15 -15.90 -24.15
C THR A 91 -16.22 -15.10 -22.86
N GLN A 92 -16.21 -15.81 -21.73
CA GLN A 92 -15.99 -15.23 -20.41
C GLN A 92 -14.79 -15.93 -19.79
N ALA A 93 -13.96 -15.18 -19.08
CA ALA A 93 -12.98 -15.79 -18.20
C ALA A 93 -13.74 -16.53 -17.09
N ALA A 94 -13.39 -17.80 -16.91
CA ALA A 94 -14.02 -18.67 -15.92
C ALA A 94 -13.44 -18.42 -14.53
N THR A 95 -14.30 -18.41 -13.54
CA THR A 95 -13.95 -18.52 -12.12
C THR A 95 -14.08 -19.99 -11.69
N ASN A 96 -13.43 -20.36 -10.59
CA ASN A 96 -13.61 -21.68 -9.99
C ASN A 96 -13.62 -21.57 -8.45
N PRO A 97 -14.17 -22.55 -7.72
CA PRO A 97 -14.34 -22.46 -6.27
C PRO A 97 -13.04 -22.32 -5.45
N ALA A 98 -11.90 -22.77 -5.98
CA ALA A 98 -10.61 -22.63 -5.32
C ALA A 98 -9.96 -21.24 -5.53
N MET A 99 -10.51 -20.44 -6.44
CA MET A 99 -10.04 -19.09 -6.77
C MET A 99 -10.28 -18.14 -5.60
N GLY A 100 -9.25 -17.37 -5.24
CA GLY A 100 -9.33 -16.39 -4.16
C GLY A 100 -10.22 -15.19 -4.51
N PHE A 101 -10.56 -14.39 -3.49
CA PHE A 101 -11.38 -13.17 -3.63
C PHE A 101 -10.80 -12.18 -4.65
N GLU A 102 -9.51 -11.84 -4.55
CA GLU A 102 -8.89 -10.86 -5.46
C GLU A 102 -8.74 -11.38 -6.89
N GLU A 103 -8.49 -12.68 -7.06
CA GLU A 103 -8.42 -13.30 -8.39
C GLU A 103 -9.81 -13.34 -9.05
N THR A 104 -10.86 -13.68 -8.29
CA THR A 104 -12.25 -13.61 -8.75
C THR A 104 -12.63 -12.17 -9.11
N LEU A 105 -12.18 -11.19 -8.33
CA LEU A 105 -12.40 -9.76 -8.60
C LEU A 105 -11.72 -9.34 -9.91
N ALA A 106 -10.48 -9.77 -10.15
CA ALA A 106 -9.77 -9.50 -11.41
C ALA A 106 -10.52 -10.10 -12.63
N VAL A 107 -11.00 -11.34 -12.52
CA VAL A 107 -11.84 -11.98 -13.54
C VAL A 107 -13.15 -11.23 -13.74
N GLY A 108 -13.80 -10.80 -12.66
CA GLY A 108 -15.03 -9.99 -12.71
C GLY A 108 -14.83 -8.66 -13.43
N ILE A 109 -13.73 -7.96 -13.16
CA ILE A 109 -13.35 -6.75 -13.89
C ILE A 109 -13.15 -7.07 -15.37
N ALA A 110 -12.33 -8.08 -15.70
CA ALA A 110 -12.03 -8.46 -17.08
C ALA A 110 -13.29 -8.80 -17.89
N ASN A 111 -14.25 -9.50 -17.29
CA ASN A 111 -15.52 -9.85 -17.91
C ASN A 111 -16.48 -8.64 -18.09
N THR A 112 -16.30 -7.54 -17.34
CA THR A 112 -17.27 -6.44 -17.27
C THR A 112 -16.76 -5.13 -17.89
N ILE A 113 -15.44 -4.93 -17.99
CA ILE A 113 -14.82 -3.67 -18.38
C ILE A 113 -14.86 -3.36 -19.89
N ALA A 114 -15.32 -4.30 -20.73
CA ALA A 114 -15.41 -4.08 -22.17
C ALA A 114 -16.25 -2.83 -22.50
N GLN A 115 -15.82 -2.06 -23.50
CA GLN A 115 -16.38 -0.76 -23.91
C GLN A 115 -16.26 0.38 -22.88
N ALA A 116 -15.64 0.16 -21.72
CA ALA A 116 -15.30 1.24 -20.80
C ALA A 116 -14.21 2.16 -21.40
N PRO A 117 -14.24 3.47 -21.13
CA PRO A 117 -13.15 4.36 -21.49
C PRO A 117 -11.86 4.02 -20.72
N MET A 118 -10.73 4.00 -21.42
CA MET A 118 -9.40 3.91 -20.81
C MET A 118 -8.98 5.25 -20.19
N ASP A 119 -7.95 5.18 -19.34
CA ASP A 119 -7.24 6.32 -18.71
C ASP A 119 -8.12 7.24 -17.85
N ARG A 120 -9.28 6.74 -17.40
CA ARG A 120 -10.16 7.46 -16.48
C ARG A 120 -10.96 6.49 -15.60
N PRO A 121 -11.43 6.94 -14.42
CA PRO A 121 -12.25 6.10 -13.55
C PRO A 121 -13.59 5.73 -14.19
N VAL A 122 -13.98 4.48 -14.01
CA VAL A 122 -15.31 3.93 -14.34
C VAL A 122 -15.83 3.11 -13.17
N HIS A 123 -17.14 3.09 -12.97
CA HIS A 123 -17.77 2.25 -11.95
C HIS A 123 -18.27 0.96 -12.57
N LEU A 124 -17.85 -0.18 -12.00
CA LEU A 124 -18.32 -1.51 -12.34
C LEU A 124 -19.02 -2.12 -11.12
N ALA A 125 -20.25 -2.59 -11.32
CA ALA A 125 -20.95 -3.39 -10.32
C ALA A 125 -20.58 -4.86 -10.54
N LEU A 126 -19.86 -5.45 -9.58
CA LEU A 126 -19.41 -6.84 -9.66
C LEU A 126 -20.18 -7.72 -8.67
N SER A 127 -20.81 -8.78 -9.18
CA SER A 127 -21.44 -9.82 -8.38
C SER A 127 -21.16 -11.19 -9.01
N HIS A 128 -21.41 -12.26 -8.26
CA HIS A 128 -21.23 -13.61 -8.77
C HIS A 128 -22.48 -14.45 -8.47
N PRO A 129 -23.07 -15.13 -9.48
CA PRO A 129 -24.32 -15.89 -9.33
C PRO A 129 -24.17 -17.14 -8.44
N GLY A 130 -22.94 -17.48 -8.08
CA GLY A 130 -22.59 -18.62 -7.26
C GLY A 130 -22.23 -19.83 -8.10
N TYR A 131 -21.31 -20.65 -7.59
CA TYR A 131 -20.92 -21.89 -8.21
C TYR A 131 -22.05 -22.92 -8.10
N GLN A 132 -22.32 -23.62 -9.20
CA GLN A 132 -23.34 -24.66 -9.27
C GLN A 132 -22.71 -26.04 -9.10
N GLY A 133 -23.45 -26.98 -8.53
CA GLY A 133 -23.04 -28.39 -8.45
C GLY A 133 -21.85 -28.67 -7.53
N LEU A 134 -21.57 -27.78 -6.56
CA LEU A 134 -20.56 -28.05 -5.54
C LEU A 134 -21.00 -29.18 -4.61
N GLU A 135 -20.07 -30.07 -4.28
CA GLU A 135 -20.25 -31.02 -3.18
C GLU A 135 -20.19 -30.30 -1.84
N ASP A 136 -20.86 -30.83 -0.81
CA ASP A 136 -20.94 -30.20 0.51
C ASP A 136 -19.56 -29.90 1.11
N ARG A 137 -18.58 -30.80 0.92
CA ARG A 137 -17.21 -30.63 1.42
C ARG A 137 -16.43 -29.47 0.77
N ASP A 138 -16.81 -29.08 -0.44
CA ASP A 138 -16.17 -28.02 -1.21
C ASP A 138 -16.92 -26.69 -1.06
N ARG A 139 -18.19 -26.76 -0.66
CA ARG A 139 -19.07 -25.61 -0.46
C ARG A 139 -19.04 -25.10 0.97
N TYR A 140 -19.09 -25.99 1.96
CA TYR A 140 -19.28 -25.62 3.36
C TYR A 140 -18.02 -25.81 4.18
N LEU A 141 -17.78 -24.85 5.07
CA LEU A 141 -16.78 -24.97 6.14
C LEU A 141 -17.46 -24.84 7.48
N GLU A 142 -17.21 -25.81 8.37
CA GLU A 142 -17.59 -25.71 9.76
C GLU A 142 -16.39 -25.29 10.61
N ILE A 143 -16.55 -24.20 11.35
CA ILE A 143 -15.57 -23.73 12.33
C ILE A 143 -16.16 -23.81 13.74
N ALA A 144 -15.30 -23.90 14.75
CA ALA A 144 -15.76 -23.81 16.13
C ALA A 144 -16.30 -22.40 16.43
N ALA A 145 -17.48 -22.32 17.07
CA ALA A 145 -18.06 -21.08 17.56
C ALA A 145 -17.26 -20.48 18.73
N GLU A 146 -16.49 -21.32 19.43
CA GLU A 146 -15.64 -20.95 20.55
C GLU A 146 -14.21 -21.44 20.35
N ILE A 147 -13.26 -20.53 20.53
CA ILE A 147 -11.83 -20.79 20.50
C ILE A 147 -11.34 -20.88 21.95
N VAL A 148 -10.66 -21.98 22.28
CA VAL A 148 -10.05 -22.19 23.60
C VAL A 148 -8.55 -21.93 23.51
N ARG A 149 -8.00 -21.14 24.42
CA ARG A 149 -6.56 -20.82 24.52
C ARG A 149 -6.08 -20.95 25.96
N ASP A 150 -4.81 -21.32 26.12
CA ASP A 150 -4.17 -21.27 27.42
C ASP A 150 -3.97 -19.82 27.86
N ARG A 151 -3.95 -19.58 29.16
CA ARG A 151 -3.63 -18.27 29.74
C ARG A 151 -2.14 -18.09 29.99
N ARG A 152 -1.41 -19.22 30.04
CA ARG A 152 0.02 -19.27 30.30
C ARG A 152 0.81 -19.29 28.99
N TYR A 153 1.68 -18.30 28.81
CA TYR A 153 2.59 -18.22 27.67
C TYR A 153 4.00 -18.00 28.19
N THR A 154 4.98 -18.63 27.52
CA THR A 154 6.40 -18.37 27.78
C THR A 154 6.95 -17.66 26.56
N ILE A 155 7.49 -16.47 26.75
CA ILE A 155 8.07 -15.64 25.69
C ILE A 155 9.52 -15.31 26.00
N GLY A 156 10.34 -15.10 24.96
CA GLY A 156 11.74 -14.68 25.14
C GLY A 156 11.86 -13.22 25.61
N PHE A 157 12.99 -12.87 26.22
CA PHE A 157 13.24 -11.51 26.72
C PHE A 157 13.15 -10.45 25.63
N GLN A 158 13.59 -10.75 24.41
CA GLN A 158 13.47 -9.82 23.29
C GLN A 158 12.01 -9.51 22.96
N GLU A 159 11.14 -10.53 22.90
CA GLU A 159 9.71 -10.35 22.66
C GLU A 159 9.04 -9.61 23.84
N PHE A 160 9.40 -9.96 25.08
CA PHE A 160 8.92 -9.28 26.27
C PHE A 160 9.27 -7.79 26.26
N ALA A 161 10.53 -7.45 25.98
CA ALA A 161 11.01 -6.07 25.91
C ALA A 161 10.33 -5.28 24.77
N GLN A 162 10.02 -5.93 23.64
CA GLN A 162 9.25 -5.29 22.57
C GLN A 162 7.81 -4.99 22.99
N ARG A 163 7.17 -5.91 23.72
CA ARG A 163 5.77 -5.79 24.14
C ARG A 163 5.57 -4.83 25.32
N TYR A 164 6.46 -4.87 26.31
CA TYR A 164 6.37 -4.12 27.57
C TYR A 164 7.56 -3.18 27.75
N LYS A 165 7.84 -2.37 26.73
CA LYS A 165 8.99 -1.46 26.62
C LYS A 165 9.41 -0.87 27.98
N ASP A 166 10.72 -0.93 28.24
CA ASP A 166 11.36 -0.39 29.45
C ASP A 166 10.93 -1.05 30.78
N VAL A 167 10.23 -2.19 30.74
CA VAL A 167 9.93 -3.00 31.92
C VAL A 167 10.98 -4.10 32.11
N THR A 168 11.58 -4.15 33.30
CA THR A 168 12.39 -5.29 33.73
C THR A 168 11.47 -6.36 34.33
N PRO A 169 11.39 -7.58 33.77
CA PRO A 169 10.47 -8.60 34.26
C PRO A 169 10.86 -9.09 35.65
N SER A 170 9.88 -9.24 36.54
CA SER A 170 10.07 -9.80 37.89
C SER A 170 8.85 -10.61 38.30
N PRO A 171 9.01 -11.82 38.89
CA PRO A 171 7.88 -12.62 39.34
C PRO A 171 6.96 -11.85 40.29
N GLY A 172 5.64 -11.99 40.12
CA GLY A 172 4.61 -11.28 40.87
C GLY A 172 4.23 -9.91 40.30
N MET A 173 4.97 -9.39 39.32
CA MET A 173 4.64 -8.13 38.66
C MET A 173 3.52 -8.31 37.64
N THR A 174 2.58 -7.36 37.58
CA THR A 174 1.58 -7.27 36.52
C THR A 174 2.03 -6.29 35.44
N VAL A 175 1.96 -6.71 34.18
CA VAL A 175 2.26 -5.88 33.01
C VAL A 175 1.01 -5.69 32.14
N GLY A 176 0.92 -4.56 31.44
CA GLY A 176 -0.27 -4.20 30.65
C GLY A 176 -1.54 -4.02 31.48
N ALA A 177 -1.41 -3.49 32.71
CA ALA A 177 -2.52 -3.31 33.66
C ALA A 177 -3.65 -2.41 33.14
N ASP A 178 -3.32 -1.52 32.20
CA ASP A 178 -4.20 -0.59 31.50
C ASP A 178 -4.83 -1.18 30.24
N THR A 179 -4.49 -2.42 29.88
CA THR A 179 -5.03 -3.12 28.70
C THR A 179 -6.20 -4.03 29.07
N ASP A 180 -6.92 -4.52 28.06
CA ASP A 180 -7.94 -5.56 28.23
C ASP A 180 -7.34 -6.92 28.62
N PHE A 181 -6.03 -7.09 28.49
CA PHE A 181 -5.32 -8.35 28.67
C PHE A 181 -4.10 -8.22 29.60
N PRO A 182 -4.26 -7.81 30.87
CA PRO A 182 -3.17 -7.73 31.82
C PRO A 182 -2.56 -9.11 32.10
N ALA A 183 -1.25 -9.16 32.26
CA ALA A 183 -0.51 -10.39 32.51
C ALA A 183 0.28 -10.34 33.81
N LEU A 184 0.14 -11.37 34.64
CA LEU A 184 1.00 -11.62 35.79
C LEU A 184 2.28 -12.34 35.33
N ILE A 185 3.44 -11.85 35.73
CA ILE A 185 4.70 -12.57 35.54
C ILE A 185 4.77 -13.67 36.61
N GLU A 186 4.60 -14.93 36.21
CA GLU A 186 4.70 -16.07 37.12
C GLU A 186 6.16 -16.49 37.35
N GLY A 187 7.02 -16.31 36.34
CA GLY A 187 8.41 -16.76 36.41
C GLY A 187 9.30 -16.08 35.38
N VAL A 188 10.59 -16.01 35.72
CA VAL A 188 11.67 -15.51 34.85
C VAL A 188 12.80 -16.51 34.95
N GLN A 189 13.08 -17.23 33.86
CA GLN A 189 14.08 -18.31 33.81
C GLN A 189 14.69 -18.36 32.40
N ASP A 190 15.99 -18.63 32.28
CA ASP A 190 16.66 -18.96 31.01
C ASP A 190 16.31 -18.01 29.84
N GLU A 191 16.42 -16.69 30.06
CA GLU A 191 16.08 -15.63 29.08
C GLU A 191 14.63 -15.66 28.57
N THR A 192 13.73 -16.28 29.34
CA THR A 192 12.29 -16.32 29.08
C THR A 192 11.49 -15.79 30.26
N VAL A 193 10.30 -15.29 29.94
CA VAL A 193 9.30 -14.81 30.90
C VAL A 193 8.04 -15.63 30.74
N THR A 194 7.59 -16.25 31.82
CA THR A 194 6.30 -16.94 31.89
C THR A 194 5.22 -15.97 32.35
N LEU A 195 4.23 -15.76 31.50
CA LEU A 195 3.13 -14.83 31.67
C LEU A 195 1.82 -15.60 31.85
N TYR A 196 1.04 -15.21 32.85
CA TYR A 196 -0.33 -15.63 33.02
C TYR A 196 -1.27 -14.46 32.73
N TYR A 197 -1.92 -14.51 31.58
CA TYR A 197 -2.83 -13.48 31.12
C TYR A 197 -4.19 -13.58 31.81
N SER A 198 -4.84 -12.43 32.00
CA SER A 198 -6.22 -12.31 32.45
C SER A 198 -6.99 -11.39 31.53
N ALA A 199 -8.30 -11.58 31.44
CA ALA A 199 -9.19 -10.74 30.66
C ALA A 199 -10.56 -10.72 31.31
N LYS A 200 -11.30 -9.63 31.15
CA LYS A 200 -12.68 -9.57 31.63
C LYS A 200 -13.60 -10.29 30.63
N PRO A 201 -14.63 -11.02 31.09
CA PRO A 201 -15.70 -11.44 30.20
C PRO A 201 -16.25 -10.23 29.43
N GLY A 202 -16.39 -10.38 28.11
CA GLY A 202 -16.76 -9.30 27.18
C GLY A 202 -15.58 -8.59 26.51
N SER A 203 -14.33 -8.78 26.96
CA SER A 203 -13.16 -8.21 26.28
C SER A 203 -13.03 -8.73 24.84
N LEU A 204 -12.64 -7.85 23.91
CA LEU A 204 -12.44 -8.20 22.51
C LEU A 204 -11.06 -8.82 22.30
N PHE A 205 -11.01 -10.04 21.81
CA PHE A 205 -9.79 -10.78 21.53
C PHE A 205 -9.55 -10.88 20.02
N PRO A 206 -8.45 -10.36 19.46
CA PRO A 206 -8.15 -10.49 18.04
C PRO A 206 -7.82 -11.95 17.70
N THR A 207 -8.47 -12.50 16.69
CA THR A 207 -8.23 -13.86 16.18
C THR A 207 -7.83 -13.81 14.70
N GLY A 208 -7.32 -14.93 14.17
CA GLY A 208 -7.11 -15.07 12.73
C GLY A 208 -8.39 -14.97 11.89
N LEU A 209 -9.56 -15.05 12.53
CA LEU A 209 -10.89 -15.05 11.92
C LEU A 209 -11.69 -13.76 12.19
N GLY A 210 -11.05 -12.74 12.76
CA GLY A 210 -11.71 -11.49 13.18
C GLY A 210 -11.70 -11.29 14.70
N GLN A 211 -12.53 -10.40 15.20
CA GLN A 211 -12.64 -10.14 16.64
C GLN A 211 -13.51 -11.21 17.32
N GLY A 212 -13.00 -11.85 18.36
CA GLY A 212 -13.75 -12.72 19.26
C GLY A 212 -14.08 -12.02 20.57
N VAL A 213 -15.04 -12.54 21.33
CA VAL A 213 -15.46 -12.01 22.64
C VAL A 213 -15.12 -13.04 23.71
N VAL A 214 -14.39 -12.64 24.74
CA VAL A 214 -14.06 -13.52 25.87
C VAL A 214 -15.35 -13.87 26.63
N SER A 215 -15.72 -15.14 26.70
CA SER A 215 -16.97 -15.62 27.31
C SER A 215 -16.82 -16.04 28.78
N GLU A 216 -15.70 -16.67 29.13
CA GLU A 216 -15.41 -17.18 30.47
C GLU A 216 -13.96 -16.90 30.87
N ASP A 217 -13.75 -16.56 32.14
CA ASP A 217 -12.45 -16.32 32.77
C ASP A 217 -12.13 -17.46 33.76
N GLY A 218 -11.83 -18.65 33.21
CA GLY A 218 -11.44 -19.85 33.96
C GLY A 218 -9.93 -20.11 33.88
N ASP A 219 -9.48 -21.37 33.89
CA ASP A 219 -8.07 -21.75 33.63
C ASP A 219 -7.63 -21.49 32.18
N LYS A 220 -8.59 -21.33 31.27
CA LYS A 220 -8.41 -21.06 29.84
C LYS A 220 -9.17 -19.82 29.40
N PHE A 221 -8.68 -19.17 28.35
CA PHE A 221 -9.47 -18.20 27.60
C PHE A 221 -10.45 -18.95 26.70
N ARG A 222 -11.74 -18.70 26.90
CA ARG A 222 -12.79 -19.06 25.96
C ARG A 222 -13.19 -17.81 25.18
N ILE A 223 -13.06 -17.87 23.86
CA ILE A 223 -13.26 -16.74 22.97
C ILE A 223 -14.34 -17.13 21.97
N ARG A 224 -15.53 -16.57 22.13
CA ARG A 224 -16.66 -16.81 21.22
C ARG A 224 -16.56 -15.90 20.01
N LEU A 225 -16.74 -16.45 18.81
CA LEU A 225 -16.84 -15.65 17.59
C LEU A 225 -18.25 -15.05 17.53
N PRO A 226 -18.42 -13.71 17.52
CA PRO A 226 -19.72 -13.05 17.57
C PRO A 226 -20.37 -12.96 16.19
N LEU A 227 -20.30 -14.05 15.40
CA LEU A 227 -20.84 -14.07 14.04
C LEU A 227 -22.35 -14.33 14.03
N GLN A 228 -23.03 -13.80 13.02
CA GLN A 228 -24.47 -14.00 12.80
C GLN A 228 -24.75 -14.57 11.41
N PRO A 229 -25.84 -15.36 11.24
CA PRO A 229 -26.29 -15.74 9.91
C PRO A 229 -26.50 -14.52 8.99
N GLY A 230 -26.05 -14.62 7.75
CA GLY A 230 -26.06 -13.55 6.77
C GLY A 230 -24.79 -12.71 6.74
N GLU A 231 -23.91 -12.79 7.73
CA GLU A 231 -22.64 -12.05 7.72
C GLU A 231 -21.64 -12.62 6.70
N ILE A 232 -20.86 -11.75 6.08
CA ILE A 232 -19.74 -12.18 5.23
C ILE A 232 -18.56 -12.61 6.11
N PHE A 233 -17.89 -13.68 5.70
CA PHE A 233 -16.77 -14.26 6.43
C PHE A 233 -15.60 -14.52 5.49
N ARG A 234 -14.38 -14.24 5.94
CA ARG A 234 -13.15 -14.49 5.17
C ARG A 234 -12.31 -15.57 5.84
N ALA A 235 -12.11 -16.69 5.13
CA ALA A 235 -11.20 -17.77 5.50
C ALA A 235 -10.02 -17.80 4.53
N GLY A 236 -8.89 -17.21 4.94
CA GLY A 236 -7.71 -17.07 4.08
C GLY A 236 -8.04 -16.27 2.80
N PRO A 237 -7.83 -16.84 1.59
CA PRO A 237 -8.14 -16.16 0.33
C PRO A 237 -9.64 -16.20 -0.02
N LEU A 238 -10.42 -17.09 0.60
CA LEU A 238 -11.83 -17.31 0.26
C LEU A 238 -12.75 -16.44 1.11
N VAL A 239 -13.85 -16.00 0.50
CA VAL A 239 -14.94 -15.26 1.15
C VAL A 239 -16.23 -16.04 0.95
N GLY A 240 -16.99 -16.18 2.03
CA GLY A 240 -18.28 -16.86 2.06
C GLY A 240 -19.28 -16.14 2.95
N GLU A 241 -20.44 -16.73 3.12
CA GLU A 241 -21.51 -16.24 3.98
C GLU A 241 -21.74 -17.18 5.16
N VAL A 242 -21.91 -16.63 6.35
CA VAL A 242 -22.31 -17.41 7.52
C VAL A 242 -23.76 -17.83 7.34
N VAL A 243 -24.02 -19.13 7.17
CA VAL A 243 -25.39 -19.64 6.96
C VAL A 243 -26.01 -20.23 8.21
N LYS A 244 -25.19 -20.62 9.20
CA LYS A 244 -25.66 -21.20 10.46
C LYS A 244 -24.70 -20.91 11.60
N VAL A 245 -25.25 -20.59 12.77
CA VAL A 245 -24.52 -20.39 14.02
C VAL A 245 -25.21 -21.19 15.11
N ASP A 246 -24.57 -22.27 15.54
CA ASP A 246 -25.00 -23.11 16.67
C ASP A 246 -24.17 -22.78 17.93
N GLU A 247 -24.42 -23.50 19.03
CA GLU A 247 -23.64 -23.32 20.26
C GLU A 247 -22.14 -23.63 20.09
N LYS A 248 -21.84 -24.66 19.29
CA LYS A 248 -20.47 -25.20 19.12
C LYS A 248 -19.86 -24.92 17.76
N LEU A 249 -20.66 -24.77 16.71
CA LEU A 249 -20.21 -24.71 15.32
C LEU A 249 -20.83 -23.51 14.60
N ILE A 250 -20.08 -22.99 13.64
CA ILE A 250 -20.51 -21.98 12.68
C ILE A 250 -20.28 -22.55 11.29
N THR A 251 -21.30 -22.54 10.45
CA THR A 251 -21.24 -23.03 9.08
C THR A 251 -21.14 -21.86 8.12
N ILE A 252 -20.11 -21.88 7.26
CA ILE A 252 -19.87 -20.87 6.22
C ILE A 252 -20.10 -21.51 4.86
N ASP A 253 -20.85 -20.84 3.99
CA ASP A 253 -21.12 -21.21 2.60
C ASP A 253 -20.23 -20.41 1.64
N PHE A 254 -19.38 -21.12 0.89
CA PHE A 254 -18.46 -20.56 -0.11
C PHE A 254 -19.00 -20.66 -1.54
N ALA A 255 -20.28 -20.98 -1.74
CA ALA A 255 -20.87 -21.01 -3.08
C ALA A 255 -20.73 -19.67 -3.82
N HIS A 256 -20.70 -18.54 -3.10
CA HIS A 256 -20.52 -17.22 -3.69
C HIS A 256 -19.16 -16.62 -3.29
N PRO A 257 -18.24 -16.36 -4.25
CA PRO A 257 -16.90 -15.88 -3.95
C PRO A 257 -16.83 -14.45 -3.38
N PHE A 258 -17.96 -13.71 -3.38
CA PHE A 258 -18.11 -12.41 -2.73
C PHE A 258 -19.09 -12.47 -1.53
N GLY A 259 -19.38 -13.65 -0.98
CA GLY A 259 -20.32 -13.83 0.13
C GLY A 259 -21.75 -13.36 -0.23
N GLY A 260 -22.16 -13.58 -1.48
CA GLY A 260 -23.46 -13.16 -2.00
C GLY A 260 -23.63 -11.64 -2.19
N ARG A 261 -22.57 -10.84 -2.00
CA ARG A 261 -22.63 -9.38 -2.10
C ARG A 261 -22.30 -8.87 -3.51
N THR A 262 -22.75 -7.65 -3.76
CA THR A 262 -22.31 -6.84 -4.91
C THR A 262 -21.22 -5.88 -4.44
N LEU A 263 -20.21 -5.71 -5.28
CA LEU A 263 -19.14 -4.73 -5.11
C LEU A 263 -19.37 -3.57 -6.09
N ASP A 264 -19.25 -2.34 -5.61
CA ASP A 264 -19.05 -1.16 -6.46
C ASP A 264 -17.55 -0.91 -6.60
N CYS A 265 -17.03 -1.08 -7.81
CA CYS A 265 -15.62 -0.98 -8.12
C CYS A 265 -15.36 0.23 -9.00
N GLU A 266 -14.64 1.21 -8.47
CA GLU A 266 -14.01 2.25 -9.27
C GLU A 266 -12.75 1.67 -9.90
N VAL A 267 -12.67 1.67 -11.23
CA VAL A 267 -11.61 1.03 -12.00
C VAL A 267 -11.00 2.02 -12.99
N VAL A 268 -9.68 2.03 -13.09
CA VAL A 268 -8.92 2.75 -14.11
C VAL A 268 -8.07 1.73 -14.86
N ALA A 269 -8.27 1.64 -16.17
CA ALA A 269 -7.51 0.76 -17.04
C ALA A 269 -6.67 1.55 -18.04
N GLU A 270 -5.45 1.09 -18.26
CA GLU A 270 -4.57 1.53 -19.34
C GLU A 270 -4.00 0.31 -20.06
N PRO A 271 -3.53 0.44 -21.31
CA PRO A 271 -2.90 -0.66 -22.03
C PRO A 271 -1.67 -1.18 -21.29
N LEU A 272 -1.56 -2.49 -21.12
CA LEU A 272 -0.45 -3.09 -20.36
C LEU A 272 0.92 -2.70 -20.92
N ALA A 273 1.06 -2.68 -22.25
CA ALA A 273 2.32 -2.27 -22.89
C ALA A 273 2.72 -0.81 -22.55
N GLU A 274 1.74 0.08 -22.42
CA GLU A 274 1.99 1.49 -22.06
C GLU A 274 2.34 1.62 -20.58
N ALA A 275 1.66 0.88 -19.70
CA ALA A 275 2.00 0.82 -18.29
C ALA A 275 3.41 0.27 -18.07
N LEU A 276 3.77 -0.83 -18.75
CA LEU A 276 5.10 -1.41 -18.70
C LEU A 276 6.16 -0.44 -19.23
N ALA A 277 5.90 0.25 -20.35
CA ALA A 277 6.81 1.26 -20.86
C ALA A 277 7.00 2.43 -19.89
N LYS A 278 5.93 2.88 -19.22
CA LYS A 278 6.01 3.89 -18.15
C LYS A 278 6.83 3.36 -16.97
N MET A 279 6.66 2.11 -16.57
CA MET A 279 7.45 1.48 -15.51
C MET A 279 8.93 1.35 -15.90
N GLU A 280 9.24 0.95 -17.13
CA GLU A 280 10.61 0.88 -17.65
C GLU A 280 11.26 2.27 -17.71
N GLN A 281 10.52 3.29 -18.12
CA GLN A 281 10.99 4.68 -18.07
C GLN A 281 11.15 5.20 -16.63
N LYS A 282 10.30 4.74 -15.71
CA LYS A 282 10.33 5.15 -14.30
C LYS A 282 11.40 4.42 -13.49
N LYS A 283 11.89 3.28 -13.97
CA LYS A 283 13.11 2.60 -13.51
C LYS A 283 14.32 3.49 -13.81
N SER A 284 14.37 4.62 -13.11
CA SER A 284 15.36 5.67 -13.30
C SER A 284 16.68 5.16 -12.75
N VAL A 285 17.70 5.17 -13.61
CA VAL A 285 19.08 5.04 -13.16
C VAL A 285 19.31 6.11 -12.10
N VAL A 286 19.82 5.73 -10.93
CA VAL A 286 20.17 6.71 -9.90
C VAL A 286 21.27 7.60 -10.46
N SER A 287 20.95 8.88 -10.67
CA SER A 287 21.89 9.90 -11.12
C SER A 287 22.80 10.30 -9.97
N TRP A 288 23.84 9.50 -9.74
CA TRP A 288 24.83 9.77 -8.70
C TRP A 288 25.70 10.98 -9.05
N VAL A 289 25.80 11.93 -8.13
CA VAL A 289 26.81 12.98 -8.13
C VAL A 289 27.95 12.54 -7.22
N ASP A 290 29.19 12.59 -7.70
CA ASP A 290 30.39 12.14 -6.98
C ASP A 290 31.26 13.29 -6.44
N ASP A 291 30.74 14.51 -6.52
CA ASP A 291 31.33 15.72 -5.95
C ASP A 291 30.35 16.34 -4.95
N PHE A 292 30.81 16.54 -3.71
CA PHE A 292 29.96 16.98 -2.61
C PHE A 292 29.42 18.40 -2.83
N ASP A 293 30.27 19.33 -3.27
CA ASP A 293 29.91 20.73 -3.41
C ASP A 293 28.99 20.94 -4.62
N GLN A 294 29.23 20.23 -5.72
CA GLN A 294 28.35 20.20 -6.88
C GLN A 294 26.98 19.60 -6.53
N GLY A 295 26.98 18.50 -5.79
CA GLY A 295 25.75 17.85 -5.35
C GLY A 295 24.92 18.75 -4.43
N LEU A 296 25.57 19.46 -3.51
CA LEU A 296 24.88 20.42 -2.63
C LEU A 296 24.40 21.66 -3.38
N ALA A 297 25.17 22.17 -4.34
CA ALA A 297 24.74 23.27 -5.20
C ALA A 297 23.53 22.88 -6.05
N LEU A 298 23.48 21.65 -6.56
CA LEU A 298 22.34 21.10 -7.28
C LEU A 298 21.10 21.00 -6.37
N ALA A 299 21.27 20.47 -5.16
CA ALA A 299 20.20 20.36 -4.17
C ALA A 299 19.60 21.73 -3.81
N HIS A 300 20.46 22.73 -3.57
CA HIS A 300 20.04 24.10 -3.33
C HIS A 300 19.28 24.69 -4.53
N LYS A 301 19.75 24.44 -5.77
CA LYS A 301 19.10 24.91 -7.00
C LYS A 301 17.73 24.25 -7.22
N GLU A 302 17.59 22.98 -6.90
CA GLU A 302 16.35 22.21 -7.09
C GLU A 302 15.38 22.28 -5.89
N GLY A 303 15.83 22.80 -4.73
CA GLY A 303 15.04 22.82 -3.50
C GLY A 303 14.85 21.43 -2.85
N LYS A 304 15.71 20.48 -3.21
CA LYS A 304 15.59 19.08 -2.82
C LYS A 304 16.56 18.72 -1.69
N PRO A 305 16.20 17.79 -0.79
CA PRO A 305 17.16 17.21 0.14
C PRO A 305 18.17 16.33 -0.59
N VAL A 306 19.26 16.01 0.10
CA VAL A 306 20.35 15.18 -0.42
C VAL A 306 20.35 13.83 0.27
N VAL A 307 20.45 12.74 -0.48
CA VAL A 307 20.88 11.44 0.04
C VAL A 307 22.36 11.29 -0.24
N LEU A 308 23.20 11.41 0.79
CA LEU A 308 24.64 11.22 0.72
C LEU A 308 25.01 9.81 1.15
N VAL A 309 25.70 9.07 0.28
CA VAL A 309 26.29 7.77 0.61
C VAL A 309 27.81 7.90 0.65
N LEU A 310 28.39 7.71 1.83
CA LEU A 310 29.83 7.58 2.00
C LEU A 310 30.24 6.12 1.85
N TYR A 311 31.09 5.84 0.87
CA TYR A 311 31.43 4.47 0.43
C TYR A 311 32.95 4.25 0.26
N ALA A 312 33.32 3.00 0.03
CA ALA A 312 34.65 2.58 -0.39
C ALA A 312 34.53 1.55 -1.52
N GLU A 313 35.50 1.47 -2.43
CA GLU A 313 35.46 0.54 -3.58
C GLU A 313 35.47 -0.93 -3.16
N TRP A 314 36.12 -1.27 -2.04
CA TRP A 314 36.20 -2.65 -1.55
C TRP A 314 34.96 -3.07 -0.73
N CYS A 315 34.02 -2.15 -0.46
CA CYS A 315 32.90 -2.37 0.43
C CYS A 315 31.75 -3.14 -0.27
N LYS A 316 31.63 -4.44 0.02
CA LYS A 316 30.55 -5.30 -0.51
C LYS A 316 29.13 -4.76 -0.26
N PHE A 317 28.89 -4.18 0.92
CA PHE A 317 27.58 -3.63 1.28
C PHE A 317 27.25 -2.33 0.54
N CYS A 318 28.27 -1.59 0.11
CA CYS A 318 28.12 -0.40 -0.70
C CYS A 318 27.71 -0.78 -2.13
N HIS A 319 28.33 -1.82 -2.70
CA HIS A 319 27.91 -2.40 -3.99
C HIS A 319 26.47 -2.87 -3.94
N LYS A 320 26.08 -3.61 -2.89
CA LYS A 320 24.68 -4.02 -2.69
C LYS A 320 23.74 -2.81 -2.68
N LEU A 321 24.10 -1.73 -1.99
CA LEU A 321 23.28 -0.51 -1.96
C LEU A 321 23.14 0.10 -3.36
N PHE A 322 24.23 0.20 -4.12
CA PHE A 322 24.22 0.86 -5.43
C PHE A 322 23.60 0.04 -6.55
N GLU A 323 23.71 -1.29 -6.49
CA GLU A 323 23.27 -2.20 -7.55
C GLU A 323 21.89 -2.81 -7.29
N GLU A 324 21.54 -3.01 -6.01
CA GLU A 324 20.27 -3.62 -5.63
C GLU A 324 19.35 -2.61 -4.94
N THR A 325 19.83 -1.88 -3.94
CA THR A 325 18.94 -1.07 -3.10
C THR A 325 18.45 0.20 -3.79
N ALA A 326 19.36 1.14 -4.09
CA ALA A 326 19.04 2.44 -4.66
C ALA A 326 18.30 2.40 -6.03
N PRO A 327 18.60 1.46 -6.95
CA PRO A 327 17.88 1.34 -8.22
C PRO A 327 16.60 0.51 -8.13
N ASP A 328 16.21 -0.01 -6.95
CA ASP A 328 14.97 -0.79 -6.80
C ASP A 328 13.74 0.06 -7.10
N ALA A 329 12.78 -0.51 -7.82
CA ALA A 329 11.56 0.17 -8.27
C ALA A 329 10.71 0.72 -7.11
N ARG A 330 10.83 0.14 -5.90
CA ARG A 330 10.16 0.66 -4.70
C ARG A 330 10.58 2.07 -4.35
N LEU A 331 11.76 2.53 -4.77
CA LEU A 331 12.26 3.88 -4.52
C LEU A 331 11.95 4.85 -5.66
N ASP A 332 11.28 4.43 -6.74
CA ASP A 332 11.06 5.25 -7.94
C ASP A 332 10.30 6.56 -7.68
N ASP A 333 9.33 6.54 -6.76
CA ASP A 333 8.58 7.71 -6.33
C ASP A 333 9.43 8.70 -5.53
N LEU A 334 10.39 8.20 -4.74
CA LEU A 334 11.28 9.02 -3.94
C LEU A 334 12.53 9.46 -4.68
N ARG A 335 13.02 8.69 -5.66
CA ARG A 335 14.33 8.92 -6.30
C ARG A 335 14.41 10.32 -6.92
N ALA A 336 13.32 10.80 -7.51
CA ALA A 336 13.23 12.13 -8.11
C ALA A 336 13.15 13.28 -7.08
N GLU A 337 12.76 12.98 -5.84
CA GLU A 337 12.58 13.96 -4.77
C GLU A 337 13.88 14.31 -4.04
N PHE A 338 14.96 13.56 -4.28
CA PHE A 338 16.27 13.78 -3.67
C PHE A 338 17.35 14.00 -4.74
N VAL A 339 18.41 14.71 -4.35
CA VAL A 339 19.69 14.66 -5.05
C VAL A 339 20.53 13.54 -4.45
N TRP A 340 21.04 12.63 -5.26
CA TRP A 340 21.78 11.45 -4.81
C TRP A 340 23.29 11.65 -4.96
N LEU A 341 24.01 11.64 -3.85
CA LEU A 341 25.46 11.78 -3.81
C LEU A 341 26.10 10.47 -3.37
N LYS A 342 27.21 10.11 -4.02
CA LYS A 342 28.11 9.08 -3.50
C LYS A 342 29.53 9.63 -3.42
N ILE A 343 30.11 9.64 -2.23
CA ILE A 343 31.47 10.12 -2.02
C ILE A 343 32.32 8.97 -1.52
N ASN A 344 33.42 8.71 -2.20
CA ASN A 344 34.38 7.71 -1.75
C ASN A 344 35.17 8.31 -0.58
N SER A 345 34.75 8.04 0.65
CA SER A 345 35.39 8.57 1.85
C SER A 345 36.63 7.78 2.26
N ASP A 346 36.93 6.65 1.60
CA ASP A 346 38.24 5.97 1.72
C ASP A 346 39.33 6.77 1.00
N LEU A 347 38.97 7.45 -0.10
CA LEU A 347 39.85 8.36 -0.83
C LEU A 347 39.77 9.82 -0.36
N ASN A 348 38.65 10.19 0.28
CA ASN A 348 38.37 11.54 0.77
C ASN A 348 37.96 11.48 2.26
N PRO A 349 38.91 11.19 3.17
CA PRO A 349 38.64 10.90 4.59
C PRO A 349 38.00 12.08 5.33
N GLU A 350 38.18 13.31 4.84
CA GLU A 350 37.57 14.51 5.41
C GLU A 350 36.03 14.43 5.46
N TYR A 351 35.39 13.71 4.55
CA TYR A 351 33.95 13.48 4.59
C TYR A 351 33.57 12.40 5.60
N GLY A 352 34.41 11.38 5.78
CA GLY A 352 34.26 10.40 6.85
C GLY A 352 34.30 11.08 8.23
N ASP A 353 35.29 11.95 8.44
CA ASP A 353 35.44 12.74 9.67
C ASP A 353 34.26 13.69 9.88
N ARG A 354 33.87 14.43 8.83
CA ARG A 354 32.77 15.40 8.88
C ARG A 354 31.45 14.79 9.32
N PHE A 355 31.13 13.58 8.85
CA PHE A 355 29.87 12.91 9.14
C PHE A 355 29.98 11.84 10.25
N GLY A 356 31.18 11.65 10.83
CA GLY A 356 31.42 10.67 11.89
C GLY A 356 31.22 9.24 11.40
N GLN A 357 31.81 8.89 10.26
CA GLN A 357 31.70 7.57 9.67
C GLN A 357 32.59 6.54 10.39
N GLU A 358 31.94 5.58 11.05
CA GLU A 358 32.63 4.44 11.67
C GLU A 358 32.61 3.17 10.80
N LYS A 359 31.63 3.05 9.89
CA LYS A 359 31.40 1.88 9.04
C LYS A 359 30.89 2.27 7.65
N PHE A 360 31.15 1.40 6.68
CA PHE A 360 30.68 1.54 5.30
C PHE A 360 29.48 0.62 5.00
N PRO A 361 28.51 1.05 4.17
CA PRO A 361 28.26 2.45 3.80
C PRO A 361 27.71 3.24 4.99
N LEU A 362 27.95 4.55 5.02
CA LEU A 362 27.17 5.48 5.82
C LEU A 362 26.23 6.26 4.89
N THR A 363 24.93 6.20 5.15
CA THR A 363 23.94 6.99 4.41
C THR A 363 23.41 8.10 5.32
N VAL A 364 23.55 9.35 4.87
CA VAL A 364 23.09 10.56 5.57
C VAL A 364 22.12 11.30 4.68
N VAL A 365 21.03 11.79 5.24
CA VAL A 365 20.09 12.68 4.53
C VAL A 365 20.33 14.11 4.99
N LEU A 366 20.62 15.00 4.05
CA LEU A 366 20.84 16.43 4.31
C LEU A 366 19.69 17.26 3.76
N ASP A 367 19.45 18.43 4.33
CA ASP A 367 18.62 19.45 3.70
C ASP A 367 19.35 20.11 2.52
N GLU A 368 18.67 21.00 1.81
CA GLU A 368 19.22 21.70 0.64
C GLU A 368 20.38 22.65 0.98
N LYS A 369 20.70 22.83 2.26
CA LYS A 369 21.81 23.66 2.79
C LYS A 369 22.93 22.82 3.41
N GLY A 370 22.80 21.49 3.39
CA GLY A 370 23.82 20.56 3.87
C GLY A 370 23.75 20.27 5.36
N LYS A 371 22.65 20.62 6.03
CA LYS A 371 22.40 20.24 7.44
C LYS A 371 21.83 18.82 7.49
N GLU A 372 22.34 18.00 8.39
CA GLU A 372 21.85 16.63 8.61
C GLU A 372 20.39 16.65 9.11
N LEU A 373 19.52 15.97 8.37
CA LEU A 373 18.11 15.74 8.70
C LEU A 373 17.92 14.37 9.35
N ALA A 374 18.61 13.36 8.82
CA ALA A 374 18.52 11.98 9.29
C ALA A 374 19.78 11.18 8.94
N ARG A 375 19.96 10.07 9.66
CA ARG A 375 20.99 9.08 9.40
C ARG A 375 20.34 7.73 9.21
N LEU A 376 20.67 7.07 8.10
CA LEU A 376 20.06 5.80 7.73
C LEU A 376 20.91 4.64 8.26
N PRO A 377 20.30 3.57 8.80
CA PRO A 377 21.02 2.43 9.33
C PRO A 377 21.73 1.64 8.20
N GLY A 378 23.07 1.68 8.17
CA GLY A 378 23.93 0.82 7.34
C GLY A 378 23.45 0.53 5.91
N ALA A 379 23.80 -0.64 5.38
CA ALA A 379 23.18 -1.14 4.16
C ALA A 379 21.84 -1.80 4.53
N GLN A 380 20.76 -1.23 3.99
CA GLN A 380 19.39 -1.68 4.22
C GLN A 380 18.72 -2.14 2.92
N ASP A 381 17.64 -2.88 3.06
CA ASP A 381 16.80 -3.27 1.94
C ASP A 381 15.95 -2.08 1.42
N PRO A 382 15.39 -2.15 0.20
CA PRO A 382 14.67 -1.03 -0.40
C PRO A 382 13.41 -0.58 0.33
N GLU A 383 12.71 -1.48 1.04
CA GLU A 383 11.48 -1.13 1.77
C GLU A 383 11.82 -0.30 3.00
N SER A 384 12.85 -0.71 3.74
CA SER A 384 13.40 0.06 4.86
C SER A 384 13.88 1.44 4.40
N MET A 385 14.64 1.51 3.28
CA MET A 385 15.11 2.78 2.74
C MET A 385 13.96 3.70 2.30
N HIS A 386 12.94 3.15 1.62
CA HIS A 386 11.76 3.92 1.22
C HIS A 386 11.03 4.53 2.41
N LYS A 387 10.83 3.74 3.47
CA LYS A 387 10.18 4.19 4.71
C LYS A 387 10.92 5.35 5.35
N GLU A 388 12.25 5.24 5.51
CA GLU A 388 13.08 6.28 6.11
C GLU A 388 13.07 7.58 5.28
N LEU A 389 13.24 7.47 3.97
CA LEU A 389 13.23 8.63 3.08
C LEU A 389 11.84 9.30 3.02
N SER A 390 10.77 8.52 3.00
CA SER A 390 9.39 9.03 3.09
C SER A 390 9.15 9.80 4.39
N ALA A 391 9.66 9.31 5.52
CA ALA A 391 9.54 9.98 6.82
C ALA A 391 10.25 11.34 6.82
N VAL A 392 11.43 11.44 6.18
CA VAL A 392 12.15 12.71 6.03
C VAL A 392 11.32 13.73 5.23
N LEU A 393 10.75 13.34 4.08
CA LEU A 393 9.93 14.25 3.28
C LEU A 393 8.67 14.71 4.03
N ALA A 394 8.00 13.80 4.74
CA ALA A 394 6.82 14.14 5.55
C ALA A 394 7.14 15.11 6.69
N GLY A 395 8.33 14.99 7.30
CA GLY A 395 8.81 15.91 8.33
C GLY A 395 9.05 17.33 7.80
N ARG A 396 9.52 17.48 6.56
CA ARG A 396 9.76 18.78 5.91
C ARG A 396 8.47 19.55 5.63
N SER A 397 7.37 18.88 5.32
CA SER A 397 6.07 19.55 5.07
C SER A 397 5.43 20.18 6.32
N LYS A 398 5.95 19.87 7.52
CA LYS A 398 5.44 20.39 8.80
C LYS A 398 6.31 21.49 9.41
N SER A 399 7.45 21.79 8.79
CA SER A 399 8.38 22.86 9.13
C SER A 399 8.16 24.06 8.20
#